data_AF-A0A537TLK6-F1
#
_entry.id   AF-A0A537TLK6-F1
#
_cell.length_a   1.000
_cell.length_b   1.000
_cell.length_c   1.000
_cell.angle_alpha   90.00
_cell.angle_beta   90.00
_cell.angle_gamma   90.00
#
_symmetry.space_group_name_H-M   'P 1'
#
loop_
_entity.id
_entity.type
_entity.pdbx_description
1 polymer ?
#
loop_
_entity_poly.entity_id
_entity_poly.type
_entity_poly.pdbx_seq_one_letter_code
_entity_poly.pdbx_strand_id
1 'polypeptide(L)' 'MSIHKAIDQIVEAFIPEMAKISNMHESEDQKERHYKAWLRATLQKFAEDVLEIEASNKAEGTSKNGAA' A
#
# COMPACT_ATOMS: atom_id res chain seq x y z
N MET A 1 -12.06 -1.00 1.84
CA MET A 1 -11.21 -2.16 1.48
C MET A 1 -10.81 -2.89 2.77
N SER A 2 -10.45 -4.18 2.77
CA SER A 2 -9.91 -4.83 3.99
C SER A 2 -8.39 -4.77 3.94
N ILE A 3 -7.76 -4.61 5.12
CA ILE A 3 -6.29 -4.60 5.28
C ILE A 3 -5.66 -5.85 4.64
N HIS A 4 -6.26 -7.03 4.84
CA HIS A 4 -5.77 -8.28 4.27
C HIS A 4 -5.75 -8.26 2.74
N LYS A 5 -6.80 -7.72 2.10
CA LYS A 5 -6.85 -7.60 0.63
C LYS A 5 -5.78 -6.64 0.09
N ALA A 6 -5.49 -5.57 0.81
CA ALA A 6 -4.44 -4.63 0.40
C ALA A 6 -3.04 -5.27 0.52
N ILE A 7 -2.80 -6.08 1.55
CA ILE A 7 -1.57 -6.88 1.67
C ILE A 7 -1.45 -7.87 0.50
N ASP A 8 -2.51 -8.62 0.20
CA ASP A 8 -2.50 -9.61 -0.90
C ASP A 8 -2.15 -8.95 -2.24
N GLN A 9 -2.72 -7.79 -2.53
CA GLN A 9 -2.42 -7.03 -3.74
C GLN A 9 -0.96 -6.57 -3.83
N ILE A 10 -0.37 -6.16 -2.70
CA ILE A 10 1.05 -5.77 -2.66
C ILE A 10 1.94 -6.99 -2.95
N VAL A 11 1.62 -8.14 -2.37
CA VAL A 11 2.36 -9.40 -2.58
C VAL A 11 2.25 -9.85 -4.03
N GLU A 12 1.05 -9.82 -4.61
CA GLU A 12 0.81 -10.17 -6.02
C GLU A 12 1.56 -9.24 -6.99
N ALA A 13 1.62 -7.94 -6.68
CA ALA A 13 2.30 -6.95 -7.51
C ALA A 13 3.83 -6.96 -7.35
N PHE A 14 4.36 -7.51 -6.24
CA PHE A 14 5.79 -7.44 -5.91
C PHE A 14 6.68 -8.07 -6.99
N ILE A 15 6.49 -9.36 -7.28
CA ILE A 15 7.36 -10.09 -8.22
C ILE A 15 7.32 -9.49 -9.64
N PRO A 16 6.14 -9.19 -10.23
CA PRO A 16 6.07 -8.53 -11.52
C PRO A 16 6.80 -7.19 -11.55
N GLU A 17 6.70 -6.38 -10.49
CA GLU A 17 7.37 -5.08 -10.47
C GLU A 17 8.88 -5.22 -10.32
N MET A 18 9.35 -6.12 -9.44
CA MET A 18 10.78 -6.38 -9.32
C MET A 18 11.37 -6.87 -10.65
N ALA A 19 10.64 -7.72 -11.39
CA ALA A 19 11.06 -8.18 -12.71
C ALA A 19 11.14 -7.03 -13.73
N LYS A 20 10.22 -6.06 -13.71
CA LYS A 20 10.29 -4.88 -14.59
C LYS A 20 11.54 -4.05 -14.32
N ILE A 21 11.81 -3.75 -13.05
CA ILE A 21 12.96 -2.93 -12.65
C ILE A 21 14.28 -3.67 -12.98
N SER A 22 14.33 -4.99 -12.76
CA SER A 22 15.51 -5.81 -13.10
C SER A 22 15.89 -5.72 -14.58
N ASN A 23 14.88 -5.65 -15.46
CA ASN A 23 15.05 -5.58 -16.92
C ASN A 23 15.36 -4.16 -17.44
N MET A 24 15.42 -3.13 -16.58
CA MET A 24 15.81 -1.78 -17.01
C MET A 24 17.27 -1.74 -17.47
N HIS A 25 17.54 -0.97 -18.53
CA HIS A 25 18.91 -0.78 -19.04
C HIS A 25 19.64 0.33 -18.26
N GLU A 26 19.74 0.13 -16.95
CA GLU A 26 20.34 1.05 -15.99
C GLU A 26 21.39 0.31 -15.15
N SER A 27 22.23 1.04 -14.39
CA SER A 27 23.17 0.41 -13.46
C SER A 27 22.44 -0.25 -12.30
N GLU A 28 23.09 -1.22 -11.65
CA GLU A 28 22.51 -1.91 -10.49
C GLU A 28 22.16 -0.94 -9.35
N ASP A 29 22.97 0.11 -9.11
CA ASP A 29 22.65 1.15 -8.12
C ASP A 29 21.39 1.96 -8.48
N GLN A 30 21.10 2.14 -9.77
CA GLN A 30 19.88 2.81 -10.22
C GLN A 30 18.67 1.90 -10.04
N LYS A 31 18.79 0.63 -10.41
CA LYS A 31 17.75 -0.39 -10.16
C LYS A 31 17.45 -0.54 -8.66
N GLU A 32 18.47 -0.54 -7.81
CA GLU A 32 18.31 -0.59 -6.36
C GLU A 32 17.50 0.61 -5.84
N ARG A 33 17.76 1.81 -6.37
CA ARG A 33 16.98 2.99 -6.06
C ARG A 33 15.52 2.84 -6.48
N HIS A 34 15.24 2.27 -7.65
CA HIS A 34 13.87 2.01 -8.11
C HIS A 34 13.15 0.98 -7.23
N TYR A 35 13.81 -0.12 -6.85
CA TYR A 35 13.23 -1.10 -5.92
C TYR A 35 12.84 -0.45 -4.60
N LYS A 36 13.77 0.33 -4.02
CA LYS A 36 13.53 1.05 -2.75
C LYS A 36 12.43 2.09 -2.88
N ALA A 37 12.41 2.85 -3.97
CA ALA A 37 11.40 3.87 -4.22
C ALA A 37 10.00 3.26 -4.36
N TRP A 38 9.87 2.19 -5.15
CA TRP A 38 8.60 1.48 -5.31
C TRP A 38 8.12 0.90 -3.99
N LEU A 39 9.00 0.23 -3.23
CA LEU A 39 8.61 -0.36 -1.93
C LEU A 39 8.16 0.72 -0.95
N ARG A 40 8.88 1.84 -0.87
CA ARG A 40 8.52 2.96 0.00
C ARG A 40 7.15 3.55 -0.36
N ALA A 41 6.91 3.80 -1.65
CA ALA A 41 5.65 4.36 -2.12
C ALA A 41 4.47 3.43 -1.84
N THR A 42 4.64 2.13 -2.11
CA THR A 42 3.61 1.11 -1.88
C THR A 42 3.26 0.98 -0.40
N LEU A 43 4.26 0.92 0.48
CA LEU A 43 4.03 0.82 1.92
C LEU A 43 3.43 2.11 2.51
N GLN A 44 3.80 3.28 1.97
CA GLN A 44 3.21 4.54 2.40
C GLN A 44 1.72 4.60 2.04
N LYS A 45 1.35 4.23 0.81
CA LYS A 45 -0.05 4.13 0.41
C LYS A 45 -0.82 3.14 1.28
N PHE A 46 -0.24 1.98 1.58
CA PHE A 46 -0.87 1.01 2.47
C PHE A 46 -1.16 1.60 3.86
N ALA A 47 -0.22 2.35 4.43
CA ALA A 47 -0.43 3.01 5.72
C ALA A 47 -1.55 4.07 5.65
N GLU A 48 -1.63 4.83 4.56
CA GLU A 48 -2.70 5.80 4.32
C GLU A 48 -4.06 5.10 4.21
N ASP A 49 -4.16 4.02 3.43
CA ASP A 49 -5.38 3.23 3.27
C ASP A 49 -5.86 2.64 4.62
N VAL A 50 -4.93 2.19 5.47
CA VAL A 50 -5.24 1.68 6.83
C VAL A 50 -5.84 2.80 7.70
N LEU A 51 -5.21 3.99 7.70
CA LEU A 51 -5.70 5.14 8.47
C LEU A 51 -7.09 5.59 8.01
N GLU A 52 -7.36 5.56 6.70
CA GLU A 52 -8.68 5.88 6.15
C GLU A 52 -9.76 4.89 6.63
N ILE A 53 -9.44 3.60 6.64
CA ILE A 53 -10.35 2.55 7.16
C ILE A 53 -10.62 2.78 8.66
N GLU A 54 -9.59 3.07 9.45
CA GLU A 54 -9.75 3.36 10.89
C GLU A 54 -10.59 4.62 11.14
N ALA A 55 -10.38 5.68 10.36
CA ALA A 55 -11.16 6.92 10.45
C ALA A 55 -12.63 6.68 10.09
N SER A 56 -12.89 5.93 9.02
CA SER A 56 -14.25 5.58 8.59
C SER A 56 -15.00 4.76 9.64
N ASN A 57 -14.33 3.77 10.24
CA ASN A 57 -14.93 2.95 11.30
C ASN A 57 -15.28 3.77 12.56
N LYS A 58 -14.48 4.79 12.91
CA LYS A 58 -14.78 5.70 14.03
C LYS A 58 -15.97 6.62 13.72
N ALA A 59 -16.12 7.06 12.48
CA ALA A 59 -17.22 7.93 12.06
C ALA A 59 -18.58 7.19 12.09
N GLU A 60 -18.63 5.93 11.66
CA GLU A 60 -19.85 5.11 11.70
C GLU A 60 -20.29 4.76 13.14
N GLY A 61 -19.35 4.57 14.07
CA GLY A 61 -19.66 4.31 15.48
C GLY A 61 -20.32 5.50 16.20
N THR A 62 -20.09 6.72 15.73
CA THR A 62 -20.63 7.94 16.37
C THR A 62 -22.08 8.22 15.95
N SER A 63 -22.49 7.82 14.73
CA SER A 63 -23.86 8.05 14.23
C SER A 63 -24.94 7.16 14.86
N LYS A 64 -24.57 6.08 15.56
CA LYS A 64 -25.54 5.17 16.19
C LYS A 64 -25.97 5.53 17.61
N ASN A 65 -25.34 6.53 18.25
CA ASN A 65 -25.64 6.92 19.64
C ASN A 65 -26.48 8.21 19.75
N GLY A 66 -27.06 8.70 18.65
CA GLY A 66 -27.80 9.97 18.60
C GLY A 66 -29.32 9.87 18.55
N ALA A 67 -29.93 8.74 18.91
CA ALA A 67 -31.38 8.59 19.00
C ALA A 67 -31.75 7.84 20.30
N ALA A 68 -31.89 8.59 21.38
CA ALA A 68 -32.56 8.18 22.62
C ALA A 68 -33.39 9.35 23.14
#